data_AF-A0A7W4C7Y3-F1
#
_entry.id   AF-A0A7W4C7Y3-F1
#
_cell.length_a   1.000
_cell.length_b   1.000
_cell.length_c   1.000
_cell.angle_alpha   90.00
_cell.angle_beta   90.00
_cell.angle_gamma   90.00
#
_symmetry.space_group_name_H-M   'P 1'
#
loop_
_entity.id
_entity.type
_entity.pdbx_description
1 polymer ?
#
loop_
_entity_poly.entity_id
_entity_poly.type
_entity_poly.pdbx_seq_one_letter_code
_entity_poly.pdbx_strand_id
1 'polypeptide(L)'
;GNTLFNGPVTQDMLDNGFDVEVPVTAGATDVDVTAQVIDIAGNPSATATDTQPVDATMAPAPIVEFSGMGSDGIFNSDEIGTDG
;
A
#
# COMPACT_ATOMS: atom_id res chain seq x y z
N GLY A 1 6.94 3.92 -19.58
CA GLY A 1 5.99 3.24 -18.69
C GLY A 1 6.05 1.75 -18.96
N ASN A 2 5.71 0.94 -17.95
CA ASN A 2 5.49 -0.49 -18.14
C ASN A 2 4.12 -0.72 -18.79
N THR A 3 3.99 -1.68 -19.71
CA THR A 3 2.68 -2.08 -20.23
C THR A 3 2.03 -3.05 -19.26
N LEU A 4 0.94 -2.63 -18.61
CA LEU A 4 0.19 -3.47 -17.67
C LEU A 4 -0.75 -4.45 -18.40
N PHE A 5 -1.33 -4.00 -19.51
CA PHE A 5 -2.24 -4.80 -20.34
C PHE A 5 -2.22 -4.32 -21.80
N ASN A 6 -2.34 -5.25 -22.73
CA ASN A 6 -2.60 -4.98 -24.15
C ASN A 6 -3.41 -6.13 -24.74
N GLY A 7 -4.66 -5.86 -25.12
CA GLY A 7 -5.58 -6.87 -25.61
C GLY A 7 -6.89 -6.27 -26.12
N PRO A 8 -7.77 -7.11 -26.71
CA PRO A 8 -9.08 -6.68 -27.15
C PRO A 8 -9.92 -6.19 -25.97
N VAL A 9 -10.68 -5.11 -26.18
CA VAL A 9 -11.68 -4.66 -25.22
C VAL A 9 -12.88 -5.59 -25.27
N THR A 10 -13.32 -6.07 -24.11
CA THR A 10 -14.52 -6.90 -23.98
C THR A 10 -15.71 -6.08 -23.47
N GLN A 11 -16.93 -6.58 -23.63
CA GLN A 11 -18.12 -5.91 -23.09
C GLN A 11 -18.05 -5.78 -21.56
N ASP A 12 -17.55 -6.79 -20.87
CA ASP A 12 -17.39 -6.78 -19.41
C ASP A 12 -16.44 -5.65 -18.95
N MET A 13 -15.36 -5.39 -19.69
CA MET A 13 -14.45 -4.28 -19.39
C MET A 13 -15.11 -2.91 -19.58
N LEU A 14 -16.08 -2.80 -20.49
CA LEU A 14 -16.84 -1.55 -20.70
C LEU A 14 -17.90 -1.34 -19.62
N ASP A 15 -18.50 -2.42 -19.13
CA ASP A 15 -19.57 -2.37 -18.14
C ASP A 15 -19.03 -2.22 -16.71
N ASN A 16 -17.93 -2.91 -16.39
CA ASN A 16 -17.38 -3.04 -15.03
C ASN A 16 -15.97 -2.44 -14.85
N GLY A 17 -15.29 -2.05 -15.92
CA GLY A 17 -13.90 -1.62 -15.88
C GLY A 17 -12.90 -2.79 -15.96
N PHE A 18 -11.61 -2.48 -15.84
CA PHE A 18 -10.54 -3.47 -15.88
C PHE A 18 -9.49 -3.16 -14.83
N ASP A 19 -9.39 -4.05 -13.83
CA ASP A 19 -8.44 -3.88 -12.73
C ASP A 19 -7.02 -4.31 -13.15
N VAL A 20 -6.04 -3.51 -12.72
CA VAL A 20 -4.62 -3.79 -12.88
C VAL A 20 -3.89 -3.58 -11.56
N GLU A 21 -2.91 -4.42 -11.30
CA GLU A 21 -2.01 -4.24 -10.15
C GLU A 21 -0.73 -3.54 -10.59
N VAL A 22 -0.35 -2.50 -9.84
CA VAL A 22 0.91 -1.79 -10.05
C VAL A 22 1.77 -1.92 -8.81
N PRO A 23 2.97 -2.51 -8.92
CA PRO A 23 3.87 -2.62 -7.78
C PRO A 23 4.39 -1.24 -7.36
N VAL A 24 4.31 -0.96 -6.07
CA VAL A 24 4.92 0.23 -5.46
C VAL A 24 6.40 -0.04 -5.17
N THR A 25 7.27 0.89 -5.55
CA THR A 25 8.69 0.84 -5.20
C THR A 25 8.98 1.70 -3.96
N ALA A 26 10.03 1.34 -3.21
CA ALA A 26 10.44 2.12 -2.04
C ALA A 26 10.72 3.58 -2.42
N GLY A 27 10.05 4.51 -1.74
CA GLY A 27 10.17 5.95 -2.00
C GLY A 27 9.20 6.50 -3.06
N ALA A 28 8.38 5.67 -3.70
CA ALA A 28 7.27 6.16 -4.52
C ALA A 28 6.24 6.89 -3.64
N THR A 29 5.78 8.04 -4.11
CA THR A 29 4.71 8.83 -3.45
C THR A 29 3.35 8.57 -4.07
N ASP A 30 3.33 8.20 -5.35
CA ASP A 30 2.13 8.04 -6.16
C ASP A 30 2.33 6.93 -7.18
N VAL A 31 1.21 6.40 -7.67
CA VAL A 31 1.12 5.46 -8.78
C VAL A 31 0.27 6.10 -9.87
N ASP A 32 0.83 6.17 -11.07
CA ASP A 32 0.15 6.70 -12.27
C ASP A 32 -0.13 5.59 -13.28
N VAL A 33 -1.39 5.50 -13.71
CA VAL A 33 -1.84 4.60 -14.77
C VAL A 33 -2.45 5.41 -15.90
N THR A 34 -2.10 5.06 -17.13
CA THR A 34 -2.71 5.64 -18.34
C THR A 34 -3.29 4.55 -19.22
N ALA A 35 -4.43 4.84 -19.85
CA ALA A 35 -5.14 3.91 -20.71
C ALA A 35 -5.70 4.59 -21.97
N GLN A 36 -5.76 3.85 -23.06
CA GLN A 36 -6.37 4.24 -24.33
C GLN A 36 -7.06 3.03 -24.96
N VAL A 37 -8.15 3.28 -25.68
CA VAL A 37 -8.81 2.29 -26.55
C VAL A 37 -8.53 2.64 -28.00
N ILE A 38 -8.16 1.65 -28.80
CA ILE A 38 -7.89 1.82 -30.23
C ILE A 38 -9.04 1.18 -31.01
N ASP A 39 -9.66 1.94 -31.91
CA ASP A 39 -10.71 1.42 -32.78
C ASP A 39 -10.16 0.50 -33.89
N ILE A 40 -11.05 -0.13 -34.67
CA ILE A 40 -10.64 -1.03 -35.77
C ILE A 40 -9.89 -0.31 -36.90
N ALA A 41 -10.04 1.01 -37.02
CA ALA A 41 -9.32 1.83 -38.00
C ALA A 41 -7.95 2.31 -37.46
N GLY A 42 -7.62 1.99 -36.21
CA GLY A 42 -6.36 2.34 -35.57
C GLY A 42 -6.36 3.71 -34.88
N ASN A 43 -7.53 4.35 -34.70
CA ASN A 43 -7.60 5.64 -34.03
C ASN A 43 -7.66 5.43 -32.50
N PRO A 44 -6.76 6.07 -31.72
CA PRO A 44 -6.83 6.02 -30.27
C PRO A 44 -7.90 6.97 -29.72
N SER A 45 -8.49 6.60 -28.59
CA SER A 45 -9.25 7.50 -27.73
C SER A 45 -8.36 8.59 -27.12
N ALA A 46 -8.96 9.55 -26.43
CA ALA A 46 -8.19 10.35 -25.47
C ALA A 46 -7.56 9.44 -24.40
N THR A 47 -6.42 9.86 -23.86
CA THR A 47 -5.79 9.19 -22.73
C THR A 47 -6.60 9.41 -21.47
N ALA A 48 -7.02 8.31 -20.83
CA ALA A 48 -7.51 8.33 -19.47
C ALA A 48 -6.32 8.19 -18.51
N THR A 49 -6.36 8.91 -17.39
CA THR A 49 -5.33 8.88 -16.35
C THR A 49 -5.99 8.57 -15.01
N ASP A 50 -5.38 7.66 -14.24
CA ASP A 50 -5.70 7.44 -12.84
C ASP A 50 -4.41 7.58 -12.02
N THR A 51 -4.47 8.38 -10.97
CA THR A 51 -3.34 8.68 -10.08
C THR A 51 -3.78 8.41 -8.66
N GLN A 52 -3.06 7.54 -7.96
CA GLN A 52 -3.36 7.18 -6.58
C GLN A 52 -2.13 7.40 -5.69
N PRO A 53 -2.28 7.97 -4.49
CA PRO A 53 -1.18 8.14 -3.57
C PRO A 53 -0.76 6.81 -2.94
N VAL A 54 0.51 6.71 -2.60
CA VAL A 54 1.08 5.59 -1.83
C VAL A 54 1.00 5.91 -0.35
N ASP A 55 0.38 5.03 0.43
CA ASP A 55 0.50 5.09 1.89
C ASP A 55 1.88 4.57 2.33
N ALA A 56 2.79 5.52 2.55
CA ALA A 56 4.11 5.26 3.10
C ALA A 56 4.20 5.56 4.60
N THR A 57 3.06 5.70 5.30
CA THR A 57 3.07 5.99 6.73
C THR A 57 3.59 4.80 7.53
N MET A 58 4.70 5.00 8.22
CA MET A 58 5.22 3.98 9.12
C MET A 58 4.35 3.93 10.37
N ALA A 59 3.95 2.72 10.77
CA ALA A 59 3.36 2.51 12.08
C ALA A 59 4.35 3.00 13.18
N PRO A 60 3.84 3.61 14.27
CA PRO A 60 4.68 3.96 15.40
C PRO A 60 5.46 2.75 15.91
N ALA A 61 6.71 2.97 16.32
CA ALA A 61 7.49 1.92 16.97
C ALA A 61 6.78 1.48 18.27
N PRO A 62 6.72 0.17 18.56
CA PRO A 62 6.19 -0.29 19.83
C PRO A 62 7.08 0.22 20.98
N ILE A 63 6.44 0.60 22.07
CA ILE A 63 7.14 1.00 23.31
C ILE A 63 7.14 -0.22 24.24
N VAL A 64 8.32 -0.57 24.75
CA VAL A 64 8.48 -1.56 25.82
C VAL A 64 8.94 -0.81 27.06
N GLU A 65 8.16 -0.93 28.13
CA GLU A 65 8.50 -0.42 29.45
C GLU A 65 8.41 -1.53 30.48
N PHE A 66 9.30 -1.46 31.48
CA PHE A 66 9.23 -2.32 32.64
C PHE A 66 8.31 -1.66 33.68
N SER A 67 7.23 -2.34 34.04
CA SER A 67 6.36 -1.93 35.15
C SER A 67 6.69 -2.73 36.41
N GLY A 68 6.49 -2.12 37.58
CA GLY A 68 6.61 -2.83 38.87
C GLY A 68 7.88 -2.61 39.69
N MET A 69 8.83 -1.74 39.29
CA MET A 69 10.03 -1.39 40.08
C MET A 69 9.77 -0.44 41.28
N GLY A 70 8.52 -0.33 41.73
CA GLY A 70 8.16 0.60 42.80
C GLY A 70 8.65 2.05 42.58
N SER A 71 9.02 2.72 43.67
CA SER A 71 9.56 4.08 43.68
C SER A 71 11.08 4.16 43.85
N ASP A 72 11.73 3.04 44.20
CA ASP A 72 13.17 2.96 44.40
C ASP A 72 13.93 2.67 43.10
N GLY A 73 13.21 2.26 42.04
CA GLY A 73 13.76 2.06 40.71
C GLY A 73 14.64 0.81 40.59
N ILE A 74 14.46 -0.16 41.50
CA ILE A 74 15.25 -1.39 41.54
C ILE A 74 14.30 -2.58 41.64
N PHE A 75 14.31 -3.45 40.63
CA PHE A 75 13.66 -4.76 40.74
C PHE A 75 14.28 -5.62 41.84
N ASN A 76 13.49 -5.96 42.85
CA ASN A 76 13.93 -6.75 44.00
C ASN A 76 12.97 -7.92 44.31
N SER A 77 13.34 -8.73 45.30
CA SER A 77 12.57 -9.92 45.72
C SER A 77 11.15 -9.63 46.20
N ASP A 78 10.89 -8.41 46.68
CA ASP A 78 9.57 -8.02 47.16
C ASP A 78 8.60 -7.77 45.99
N GLU A 79 9.13 -7.45 44.80
CA GLU A 79 8.34 -7.10 43.60
C GLU A 79 8.14 -8.26 42.64
N ILE A 80 9.11 -9.19 42.58
CA ILE A 80 9.06 -10.37 41.70
C ILE A 80 8.30 -11.56 42.31
N GLY A 81 7.92 -11.47 43.59
CA GLY A 81 7.20 -12.53 44.28
C GLY A 81 8.08 -13.74 44.66
N THR A 82 7.46 -14.73 45.32
CA THR A 82 8.16 -15.92 45.84
C THR A 82 8.48 -16.98 44.78
N ASP A 83 8.05 -16.77 43.54
CA ASP A 83 8.29 -17.63 42.38
C ASP A 83 9.44 -17.16 41.47
N GLY A 84 10.16 -16.11 41.89
CA GLY A 84 11.36 -15.58 41.22
C GLY A 84 12.55 -16.54 41.16
#